data_AF-A0A6L6ZWT1-F1
#
_entry.id   AF-A0A6L6ZWT1-F1
#
_cell.length_a   1.000
_cell.length_b   1.000
_cell.length_c   1.000
_cell.angle_alpha   90.00
_cell.angle_beta   90.00
_cell.angle_gamma   90.00
#
_symmetry.space_group_name_H-M   'P 1'
#
loop_
_entity.id
_entity.type
_entity.pdbx_description
1 polymer ?
#
loop_
_entity_poly.entity_id
_entity_poly.type
_entity_poly.pdbx_seq_one_letter_code
_entity_poly.pdbx_strand_id
1 'polypeptide(L)'
;MNVNSSSNRGEAILAALKTQFPGAVLDEERQTPEQVTITVKINLLPDVVHYLYYQHDGWLPILFGNDERTLNGHYAVYYALSMEGAEKCWIVVKALVDADSREFPSVTPRVPAAVWGEREIRDMYGLIPVGLPDQRRLVLPDDWPEDMHPLRKDAMDYRLRPEPTTDSETYPFINEGNSDAQVIPVGPLHITSDELGHFRLFVDGEQIVDADYRLFYVHRGMEKLAETRMGYNEVTFLSDRVCGICGFAHSVAYTNSVENALGIEVPQRAHTIRSILLEVERLHSHLLNLGLSCHFVGFDTGFMQFFRVREKSMTMAELLIGSRKTYGLNLIGGVRRDILKEQRLQTLKLVREMRADVSELVEMLLA
;
A
#
# COMPACT_ATOMS: atom_id res chain seq x y z
N MET A 1 -12.31 22.84 4.63
CA MET A 1 -13.48 22.05 4.22
C MET A 1 -14.29 21.78 5.48
N ASN A 2 -15.59 22.06 5.46
CA ASN A 2 -16.45 21.83 6.62
C ASN A 2 -16.46 20.33 6.97
N VAL A 3 -16.08 20.00 8.20
CA VAL A 3 -16.03 18.63 8.77
C VAL A 3 -17.45 18.14 9.14
N ASN A 4 -18.51 18.85 8.74
CA ASN A 4 -19.88 18.67 9.24
C ASN A 4 -20.96 18.46 8.15
N SER A 5 -20.64 17.92 6.97
CA SER A 5 -21.71 17.35 6.13
C SER A 5 -21.99 15.92 6.59
N SER A 6 -22.87 15.80 7.57
CA SER A 6 -23.29 14.57 8.25
C SER A 6 -24.21 13.65 7.42
N SER A 7 -24.05 13.62 6.10
CA SER A 7 -24.78 12.69 5.24
C SER A 7 -23.89 11.50 4.93
N ASN A 8 -24.36 10.31 5.33
CA ASN A 8 -23.73 9.06 4.92
C ASN A 8 -23.61 9.02 3.41
N ARG A 9 -22.41 8.70 2.93
CA ARG A 9 -22.16 8.49 1.51
C ARG A 9 -22.27 7.01 1.12
N GLY A 10 -22.51 6.78 -0.15
CA GLY A 10 -22.60 5.47 -0.80
C GLY A 10 -23.97 4.81 -0.68
N GLU A 11 -24.97 5.46 -0.09
CA GLU A 11 -26.30 4.85 0.10
C GLU A 11 -26.98 4.53 -1.23
N ALA A 12 -26.81 5.37 -2.25
CA ALA A 12 -27.36 5.13 -3.58
C ALA A 12 -26.71 3.92 -4.25
N ILE A 13 -25.38 3.78 -4.14
CA ILE A 13 -24.61 2.65 -4.67
C ILE A 13 -25.03 1.36 -3.97
N LEU A 14 -25.16 1.37 -2.65
CA LEU A 14 -25.63 0.22 -1.87
C LEU A 14 -27.06 -0.18 -2.21
N ALA A 15 -27.97 0.79 -2.40
CA ALA A 15 -29.34 0.51 -2.82
C ALA A 15 -29.40 -0.13 -4.21
N ALA A 16 -28.60 0.37 -5.15
CA ALA A 16 -28.47 -0.21 -6.48
C ALA A 16 -27.91 -1.65 -6.42
N LEU A 17 -26.87 -1.88 -5.60
CA LEU A 17 -26.27 -3.20 -5.39
C LEU A 17 -27.29 -4.18 -4.79
N LYS A 18 -28.03 -3.79 -3.75
CA LYS A 18 -29.07 -4.64 -3.12
C LYS A 18 -30.23 -4.94 -4.08
N THR A 19 -30.52 -4.04 -5.02
CA THR A 19 -31.52 -4.25 -6.07
C THR A 19 -31.01 -5.23 -7.13
N GLN A 20 -29.75 -5.08 -7.55
CA GLN A 20 -29.12 -5.95 -8.55
C GLN A 20 -28.85 -7.36 -8.02
N PHE A 21 -28.47 -7.49 -6.74
CA PHE A 21 -28.18 -8.77 -6.08
C PHE A 21 -29.03 -8.95 -4.81
N PRO A 22 -30.33 -9.28 -4.94
CA PRO A 22 -31.21 -9.46 -3.80
C PRO A 22 -30.70 -10.51 -2.83
N GLY A 23 -30.49 -10.12 -1.57
CA GLY A 23 -30.01 -11.01 -0.51
C GLY A 23 -28.54 -11.42 -0.62
N ALA A 24 -27.73 -10.71 -1.39
CA ALA A 24 -26.27 -10.92 -1.43
C ALA A 24 -25.57 -10.34 -0.20
N VAL A 25 -26.00 -9.17 0.25
CA VAL A 25 -25.48 -8.50 1.46
C VAL A 25 -26.09 -9.15 2.69
N LEU A 26 -25.23 -9.70 3.55
CA LEU A 26 -25.58 -10.33 4.82
C LEU A 26 -25.53 -9.33 5.98
N ASP A 27 -24.59 -8.39 5.94
CA ASP A 27 -24.38 -7.39 6.98
C ASP A 27 -23.79 -6.10 6.41
N GLU A 28 -24.02 -4.98 7.08
CA GLU A 28 -23.55 -3.65 6.70
C GLU A 28 -23.07 -2.89 7.94
N GLU A 29 -21.76 -2.60 7.99
CA GLU A 29 -21.13 -1.85 9.07
C GLU A 29 -20.54 -0.55 8.53
N ARG A 30 -20.81 0.57 9.21
CA ARG A 30 -20.24 1.88 8.86
C ARG A 30 -19.16 2.28 9.85
N GLN A 31 -17.96 2.49 9.33
CA GLN A 31 -16.82 2.94 10.12
C GLN A 31 -16.72 4.47 10.12
N THR A 32 -17.05 5.12 9.00
CA THR A 32 -17.09 6.59 8.88
C THR A 32 -18.24 7.01 7.94
N PRO A 33 -18.62 8.30 7.88
CA PRO A 33 -19.63 8.77 6.92
C PRO A 33 -19.29 8.48 5.46
N GLU A 34 -18.00 8.29 5.13
CA GLU A 34 -17.53 8.04 3.78
C GLU A 34 -17.05 6.59 3.56
N GLN A 35 -17.16 5.70 4.55
CA GLN A 35 -16.71 4.31 4.46
C GLN A 35 -17.75 3.33 5.02
N VAL A 36 -18.11 2.36 4.19
CA VAL A 36 -19.01 1.26 4.55
C VAL A 36 -18.38 -0.08 4.20
N THR A 37 -18.50 -1.03 5.11
CA THR A 37 -18.12 -2.43 4.90
C THR A 37 -19.39 -3.26 4.76
N ILE A 38 -19.52 -3.96 3.64
CA ILE A 38 -20.61 -4.91 3.39
C ILE A 38 -20.09 -6.32 3.45
N THR A 39 -20.70 -7.16 4.30
CA THR A 39 -20.44 -8.60 4.30
C THR A 39 -21.34 -9.25 3.26
N VAL A 40 -20.79 -9.97 2.30
CA VAL A 40 -21.54 -10.61 1.22
C VAL A 40 -21.48 -12.13 1.31
N LYS A 41 -22.47 -12.80 0.70
CA LYS A 41 -22.41 -14.25 0.49
C LYS A 41 -21.20 -14.60 -0.37
N ILE A 42 -20.40 -15.54 0.11
CA ILE A 42 -19.11 -15.91 -0.50
C ILE A 42 -19.24 -16.28 -1.98
N ASN A 43 -20.33 -16.94 -2.39
CA ASN A 43 -20.58 -17.34 -3.77
C ASN A 43 -20.90 -16.19 -4.72
N LEU A 44 -21.30 -15.02 -4.20
CA LEU A 44 -21.59 -13.81 -4.98
C LEU A 44 -20.46 -12.78 -4.92
N LEU A 45 -19.37 -13.07 -4.20
CA LEU A 45 -18.22 -12.18 -4.06
C LEU A 45 -17.68 -11.70 -5.43
N PRO A 46 -17.43 -12.56 -6.43
CA PRO A 46 -16.91 -12.10 -7.72
C PRO A 46 -17.90 -11.23 -8.50
N ASP A 47 -19.21 -11.54 -8.42
CA ASP A 47 -20.25 -10.76 -9.08
C ASP A 47 -20.37 -9.36 -8.47
N VAL A 48 -20.35 -9.26 -7.14
CA VAL A 48 -20.47 -8.00 -6.42
C VAL A 48 -19.25 -7.10 -6.67
N VAL A 49 -18.04 -7.64 -6.55
CA VAL A 49 -16.82 -6.85 -6.78
C VAL A 49 -16.73 -6.39 -8.23
N HIS A 50 -17.03 -7.26 -9.20
CA HIS A 50 -17.09 -6.88 -10.62
C HIS A 50 -18.11 -5.76 -10.86
N TYR A 51 -19.30 -5.84 -10.26
CA TYR A 51 -20.34 -4.83 -10.40
C TYR A 51 -19.89 -3.47 -9.85
N LEU A 52 -19.31 -3.43 -8.66
CA LEU A 52 -18.78 -2.19 -8.09
C LEU A 52 -17.64 -1.61 -8.92
N TYR A 53 -16.72 -2.46 -9.39
CA TYR A 53 -15.56 -2.05 -10.17
C TYR A 53 -15.96 -1.44 -11.53
N TYR A 54 -16.75 -2.17 -12.32
CA TYR A 54 -17.05 -1.76 -13.70
C TYR A 54 -18.32 -0.93 -13.87
N GLN A 55 -19.31 -1.05 -12.98
CA GLN A 55 -20.61 -0.38 -13.15
C GLN A 55 -20.81 0.83 -12.23
N HIS A 56 -19.94 1.04 -11.24
CA HIS A 56 -20.01 2.16 -10.29
C HIS A 56 -18.68 2.93 -10.17
N ASP A 57 -17.85 2.90 -11.22
CA ASP A 57 -16.56 3.60 -11.27
C ASP A 57 -15.69 3.27 -10.04
N GLY A 58 -15.71 2.01 -9.63
CA GLY A 58 -14.97 1.51 -8.49
C GLY A 58 -13.52 1.22 -8.87
N TRP A 59 -12.58 1.77 -8.12
CA TRP A 59 -11.18 1.38 -8.18
C TRP A 59 -10.87 0.41 -7.04
N LEU A 60 -10.09 -0.65 -7.29
CA LEU A 60 -9.64 -1.59 -6.26
C LEU A 60 -8.17 -1.27 -5.89
N PRO A 61 -7.93 -0.34 -4.95
CA PRO A 61 -6.57 0.01 -4.51
C PRO A 61 -5.93 -1.04 -3.61
N ILE A 62 -6.71 -1.76 -2.80
CA ILE A 62 -6.15 -2.75 -1.87
C ILE A 62 -7.13 -3.90 -1.61
N LEU A 63 -6.55 -5.09 -1.46
CA LEU A 63 -7.22 -6.29 -0.99
C LEU A 63 -6.31 -7.00 -0.01
N PHE A 64 -6.90 -7.54 1.06
CA PHE A 64 -6.16 -8.25 2.10
C PHE A 64 -7.02 -9.34 2.75
N GLY A 65 -6.34 -10.33 3.32
CA GLY A 65 -6.95 -11.38 4.13
C GLY A 65 -6.87 -11.03 5.61
N ASN A 66 -7.64 -11.71 6.44
CA ASN A 66 -7.52 -11.62 7.89
C ASN A 66 -7.87 -12.96 8.56
N ASP A 67 -7.17 -13.27 9.64
CA ASP A 67 -7.43 -14.43 10.48
C ASP A 67 -8.37 -14.06 11.63
N GLU A 68 -9.67 -14.18 11.37
CA GLU A 68 -10.75 -13.85 12.31
C GLU A 68 -11.28 -15.07 13.06
N ARG A 69 -10.59 -16.22 12.99
CA ARG A 69 -11.07 -17.47 13.59
C ARG A 69 -11.33 -17.34 15.09
N THR A 70 -10.50 -16.57 15.79
CA THR A 70 -10.67 -16.29 17.22
C THR A 70 -11.86 -15.38 17.54
N LEU A 71 -12.37 -14.63 16.55
CA LEU A 71 -13.46 -13.67 16.71
C LEU A 71 -14.81 -14.28 16.32
N ASN A 72 -14.86 -14.98 15.19
CA ASN A 72 -16.11 -15.49 14.61
C ASN A 72 -15.99 -16.89 13.98
N GLY A 73 -14.85 -17.58 14.14
CA GLY A 73 -14.64 -18.93 13.61
C GLY A 73 -14.24 -18.99 12.12
N HIS A 74 -14.10 -17.87 11.43
CA HIS A 74 -13.83 -17.82 9.99
C HIS A 74 -12.55 -17.05 9.68
N TYR A 75 -11.98 -17.26 8.50
CA TYR A 75 -11.13 -16.25 7.88
C TYR A 75 -12.01 -15.20 7.20
N ALA A 76 -11.42 -14.05 6.86
CA ALA A 76 -12.11 -13.03 6.08
C ALA A 76 -11.22 -12.54 4.94
N VAL A 77 -11.83 -12.23 3.80
CA VAL A 77 -11.19 -11.52 2.70
C VAL A 77 -11.88 -10.18 2.49
N TYR A 78 -11.08 -9.15 2.25
CA TYR A 78 -11.53 -7.76 2.13
C TYR A 78 -11.10 -7.18 0.79
N TYR A 79 -12.06 -6.68 0.01
CA TYR A 79 -11.84 -5.94 -1.22
C TYR A 79 -12.23 -4.49 -0.93
N ALA A 80 -11.25 -3.61 -0.70
CA ALA A 80 -11.54 -2.21 -0.42
C ALA A 80 -11.56 -1.42 -1.72
N LEU A 81 -12.74 -0.98 -2.14
CA LEU A 81 -12.91 -0.19 -3.35
C LEU A 81 -13.11 1.29 -3.04
N SER A 82 -12.39 2.15 -3.77
CA SER A 82 -12.65 3.59 -3.82
C SER A 82 -13.66 3.86 -4.93
N MET A 83 -14.83 4.40 -4.60
CA MET A 83 -15.84 4.79 -5.58
C MET A 83 -15.49 6.19 -6.09
N GLU A 84 -15.21 6.33 -7.39
CA GLU A 84 -14.75 7.59 -7.99
C GLU A 84 -15.80 8.27 -8.88
N GLY A 85 -17.01 7.72 -8.95
CA GLY A 85 -18.12 8.26 -9.72
C GLY A 85 -18.75 9.52 -9.11
N ALA A 86 -20.06 9.69 -9.31
CA ALA A 86 -20.80 10.86 -8.84
C ALA A 86 -20.75 11.04 -7.30
N GLU A 87 -20.69 9.93 -6.57
CA GLU A 87 -20.56 9.90 -5.13
C GLU A 87 -19.23 9.27 -4.72
N LYS A 88 -18.37 10.05 -4.05
CA LYS A 88 -17.06 9.59 -3.60
C LYS A 88 -17.13 9.01 -2.20
N CYS A 89 -16.90 7.71 -2.09
CA CYS A 89 -16.87 6.96 -0.84
C CYS A 89 -16.05 5.67 -0.98
N TRP A 90 -15.79 5.02 0.15
CA TRP A 90 -15.18 3.70 0.22
C TRP A 90 -16.24 2.63 0.47
N ILE A 91 -16.24 1.60 -0.38
CA ILE A 91 -17.05 0.39 -0.17
C ILE A 91 -16.08 -0.77 -0.01
N VAL A 92 -16.05 -1.36 1.18
CA VAL A 92 -15.26 -2.55 1.47
C VAL A 92 -16.17 -3.78 1.37
N VAL A 93 -15.88 -4.67 0.43
CA VAL A 93 -16.59 -5.95 0.30
C VAL A 93 -15.86 -6.98 1.15
N LYS A 94 -16.52 -7.47 2.19
CA LYS A 94 -16.06 -8.52 3.09
C LYS A 94 -16.73 -9.84 2.72
N ALA A 95 -15.98 -10.93 2.65
CA ALA A 95 -16.54 -12.28 2.61
C ALA A 95 -15.87 -13.16 3.67
N LEU A 96 -16.69 -13.92 4.40
CA LEU A 96 -16.21 -14.90 5.35
C LEU A 96 -15.82 -16.18 4.61
N VAL A 97 -14.64 -16.70 4.91
CA VAL A 97 -14.08 -17.92 4.34
C VAL A 97 -14.02 -18.97 5.44
N ASP A 98 -14.57 -20.14 5.14
CA ASP A 98 -14.62 -21.26 6.08
C ASP A 98 -13.20 -21.72 6.47
N ALA A 99 -13.01 -22.01 7.76
CA ALA A 99 -11.70 -22.27 8.32
C ALA A 99 -11.12 -23.64 7.90
N ASP A 100 -11.98 -24.60 7.60
CA ASP A 100 -11.60 -25.97 7.25
C ASP A 100 -11.27 -26.07 5.75
N SER A 101 -12.23 -25.68 4.90
CA SER A 101 -12.07 -25.69 3.43
C SER A 101 -11.06 -24.65 2.97
N ARG A 102 -11.05 -23.45 3.57
CA ARG A 102 -10.20 -22.30 3.19
C ARG A 102 -10.40 -21.81 1.76
N GLU A 103 -11.45 -22.27 1.09
CA GLU A 103 -11.73 -21.98 -0.31
C GLU A 103 -12.67 -20.78 -0.45
N PHE A 104 -12.38 -19.90 -1.41
CA PHE A 104 -13.27 -18.83 -1.82
C PHE A 104 -13.19 -18.64 -3.33
N PRO A 105 -14.27 -18.19 -4.00
CA PRO A 105 -14.24 -17.98 -5.44
C PRO A 105 -13.36 -16.76 -5.78
N SER A 106 -12.38 -16.96 -6.66
CA SER A 106 -11.48 -15.91 -7.13
C SER A 106 -12.26 -14.83 -7.89
N VAL A 107 -11.96 -13.58 -7.60
CA VAL A 107 -12.49 -12.41 -8.31
C VAL A 107 -11.63 -12.07 -9.52
N THR A 108 -10.36 -12.49 -9.52
CA THR A 108 -9.36 -12.19 -10.55
C THR A 108 -9.81 -12.49 -12.00
N PRO A 109 -10.50 -13.61 -12.31
CA PRO A 109 -11.00 -13.87 -13.66
C PRO A 109 -11.94 -12.80 -14.22
N ARG A 110 -12.58 -12.05 -13.33
CA ARG A 110 -13.52 -10.97 -13.66
C ARG A 110 -12.92 -9.59 -13.49
N VAL A 111 -12.10 -9.40 -12.47
CA VAL A 111 -11.39 -8.14 -12.16
C VAL A 111 -9.90 -8.45 -12.02
N PRO A 112 -9.10 -8.37 -13.11
CA PRO A 112 -7.68 -8.74 -13.09
C PRO A 112 -6.85 -7.99 -12.05
N ALA A 113 -7.28 -6.80 -11.63
CA ALA A 113 -6.63 -6.01 -10.58
C ALA A 113 -6.54 -6.75 -9.22
N ALA A 114 -7.37 -7.75 -8.97
CA ALA A 114 -7.35 -8.53 -7.72
C ALA A 114 -6.19 -9.55 -7.63
N VAL A 115 -5.47 -9.81 -8.75
CA VAL A 115 -4.52 -10.93 -8.85
C VAL A 115 -3.40 -10.88 -7.82
N TRP A 116 -2.82 -9.71 -7.54
CA TRP A 116 -1.74 -9.60 -6.56
C TRP A 116 -2.23 -9.89 -5.14
N GLY A 117 -3.31 -9.25 -4.74
CA GLY A 117 -3.82 -9.44 -3.38
C GLY A 117 -4.33 -10.88 -3.16
N GLU A 118 -4.96 -11.53 -4.14
CA GLU A 118 -5.42 -12.92 -3.97
C GLU A 118 -4.23 -13.90 -3.87
N ARG A 119 -3.13 -13.62 -4.60
CA ARG A 119 -1.87 -14.37 -4.45
C ARG A 119 -1.21 -14.12 -3.09
N GLU A 120 -1.22 -12.88 -2.60
CA GLU A 120 -0.73 -12.56 -1.25
C GLU A 120 -1.56 -13.26 -0.17
N ILE A 121 -2.89 -13.26 -0.28
CA ILE A 121 -3.78 -13.98 0.64
C ILE A 121 -3.46 -15.48 0.65
N ARG A 122 -3.23 -16.06 -0.53
CA ARG A 122 -2.81 -17.46 -0.66
C ARG A 122 -1.47 -17.72 0.03
N ASP A 123 -0.48 -16.87 -0.19
CA ASP A 123 0.83 -17.05 0.43
C ASP A 123 0.77 -16.88 1.96
N MET A 124 0.18 -15.77 2.42
CA MET A 124 0.29 -15.32 3.80
C MET A 124 -0.72 -15.96 4.74
N TYR A 125 -1.89 -16.37 4.24
CA TYR A 125 -2.96 -17.03 5.01
C TYR A 125 -3.26 -18.44 4.51
N GLY A 126 -2.74 -18.89 3.36
CA GLY A 126 -3.04 -20.21 2.82
C GLY A 126 -4.51 -20.43 2.48
N LEU A 127 -5.23 -19.36 2.15
CA LEU A 127 -6.57 -19.45 1.59
C LEU A 127 -6.48 -19.76 0.09
N ILE A 128 -7.48 -20.44 -0.43
CA ILE A 128 -7.46 -21.00 -1.78
C ILE A 128 -8.48 -20.23 -2.64
N PRO A 129 -8.04 -19.21 -3.41
CA PRO A 129 -8.89 -18.56 -4.41
C PRO A 129 -9.15 -19.53 -5.58
N VAL A 130 -10.34 -20.12 -5.62
CA VAL A 130 -10.77 -21.07 -6.65
C VAL A 130 -10.97 -20.33 -7.97
N GLY A 131 -10.22 -20.72 -8.99
CA GLY A 131 -10.25 -20.08 -10.32
C GLY A 131 -9.17 -19.00 -10.53
N LEU A 132 -8.25 -18.81 -9.58
CA LEU A 132 -7.12 -17.87 -9.75
C LEU A 132 -6.23 -18.28 -10.94
N PRO A 133 -6.03 -17.40 -11.96
CA PRO A 133 -5.24 -17.73 -13.15
C PRO A 133 -3.74 -17.94 -12.88
N ASP A 134 -3.12 -17.09 -12.05
CA ASP A 134 -1.71 -17.20 -11.66
C ASP A 134 -1.61 -17.61 -10.19
N GLN A 135 -1.24 -18.87 -9.95
CA GLN A 135 -1.13 -19.45 -8.61
C GLN A 135 0.31 -19.50 -8.08
N ARG A 136 1.26 -18.88 -8.79
CA ARG A 136 2.65 -18.79 -8.31
C ARG A 136 2.70 -17.99 -7.01
N ARG A 137 3.63 -18.35 -6.12
CA ARG A 137 3.94 -17.53 -4.94
C ARG A 137 4.26 -16.11 -5.36
N LEU A 138 3.80 -15.14 -4.58
CA LEU A 138 4.02 -13.72 -4.79
C LEU A 138 5.02 -13.17 -3.76
N VAL A 139 4.75 -13.37 -2.47
CA VAL A 139 5.43 -12.71 -1.36
C VAL A 139 6.49 -13.60 -0.73
N LEU A 140 6.14 -14.87 -0.48
CA LEU A 140 7.04 -15.78 0.21
C LEU A 140 8.16 -16.28 -0.73
N PRO A 141 9.38 -16.45 -0.20
CA PRO A 141 10.47 -16.98 -0.99
C PRO A 141 10.24 -18.47 -1.32
N ASP A 142 10.94 -18.98 -2.31
CA ASP A 142 10.75 -20.34 -2.82
C ASP A 142 11.17 -21.42 -1.81
N ASP A 143 12.13 -21.07 -0.95
CA ASP A 143 12.63 -21.90 0.15
C ASP A 143 11.71 -21.90 1.39
N TRP A 144 10.58 -21.18 1.34
CA TRP A 144 9.64 -21.14 2.45
C TRP A 144 8.78 -22.43 2.50
N PRO A 145 8.56 -23.03 3.67
CA PRO A 145 7.71 -24.23 3.79
C PRO A 145 6.30 -24.04 3.26
N GLU A 146 5.80 -24.99 2.44
CA GLU A 146 4.48 -24.88 1.79
C GLU A 146 3.31 -24.76 2.77
N ASP A 147 3.35 -25.48 3.88
CA ASP A 147 2.27 -25.51 4.87
C ASP A 147 2.37 -24.39 5.92
N MET A 148 3.27 -23.42 5.73
CA MET A 148 3.51 -22.34 6.70
C MET A 148 3.10 -20.97 6.18
N HIS A 149 2.09 -20.39 6.82
CA HIS A 149 1.46 -19.13 6.41
C HIS A 149 1.61 -18.06 7.50
N PRO A 150 2.54 -17.10 7.37
CA PRO A 150 2.98 -16.26 8.50
C PRO A 150 1.88 -15.43 9.17
N LEU A 151 0.86 -15.00 8.42
CA LEU A 151 -0.22 -14.16 8.95
C LEU A 151 -1.37 -14.96 9.59
N ARG A 152 -1.31 -16.30 9.58
CA ARG A 152 -2.15 -17.07 10.50
C ARG A 152 -1.66 -16.91 11.94
N LYS A 153 -2.59 -16.84 12.89
CA LYS A 153 -2.25 -16.63 14.31
C LYS A 153 -1.55 -17.82 14.95
N ASP A 154 -1.75 -19.01 14.43
CA ASP A 154 -1.25 -20.30 14.93
C ASP A 154 -0.13 -20.93 14.07
N ALA A 155 0.33 -20.25 13.00
CA ALA A 155 1.23 -20.88 12.02
C ALA A 155 2.68 -21.05 12.48
N MET A 156 3.25 -20.11 13.24
CA MET A 156 4.66 -20.15 13.61
C MET A 156 4.97 -19.30 14.84
N ASP A 157 6.07 -19.63 15.52
CA ASP A 157 6.72 -18.71 16.45
C ASP A 157 7.38 -17.59 15.64
N TYR A 158 6.86 -16.38 15.77
CA TYR A 158 7.34 -15.19 15.06
C TYR A 158 8.82 -14.85 15.32
N ARG A 159 9.44 -15.45 16.34
CA ARG A 159 10.85 -15.24 16.70
C ARG A 159 11.80 -16.10 15.88
N LEU A 160 11.29 -17.12 15.19
CA LEU A 160 12.09 -18.08 14.45
C LEU A 160 11.83 -17.91 12.96
N ARG A 161 12.90 -17.87 12.17
CA ARG A 161 12.80 -18.10 10.73
C ARG A 161 12.76 -19.62 10.53
N PRO A 162 11.82 -20.16 9.75
CA PRO A 162 11.81 -21.58 9.39
C PRO A 162 13.08 -21.94 8.63
N GLU A 163 13.51 -23.20 8.76
CA GLU A 163 14.61 -23.70 7.96
C GLU A 163 14.22 -23.69 6.47
N PRO A 164 15.12 -23.22 5.58
CA PRO A 164 14.93 -23.29 4.14
C PRO A 164 14.61 -24.71 3.68
N THR A 165 13.60 -24.88 2.84
CA THR A 165 13.26 -26.20 2.27
C THR A 165 14.17 -26.61 1.11
N THR A 166 14.86 -25.64 0.49
CA THR A 166 15.77 -25.86 -0.63
C THR A 166 16.83 -24.75 -0.70
N ASP A 167 18.00 -25.09 -1.22
CA ASP A 167 19.08 -24.13 -1.51
C ASP A 167 18.98 -23.55 -2.93
N SER A 168 18.06 -24.05 -3.77
CA SER A 168 17.88 -23.60 -5.15
C SER A 168 16.64 -22.73 -5.33
N GLU A 169 16.77 -21.64 -6.09
CA GLU A 169 15.62 -20.88 -6.59
C GLU A 169 14.83 -21.76 -7.58
N THR A 170 13.53 -21.89 -7.35
CA THR A 170 12.65 -22.79 -8.13
C THR A 170 11.49 -22.06 -8.78
N TYR A 171 11.49 -20.71 -8.74
CA TYR A 171 10.44 -19.88 -9.30
C TYR A 171 10.22 -20.17 -10.79
N PRO A 172 9.02 -20.62 -11.20
CA PRO A 172 8.74 -20.89 -12.60
C PRO A 172 8.42 -19.59 -13.35
N PHE A 173 9.27 -19.27 -14.32
CA PHE A 173 8.97 -18.26 -15.35
C PHE A 173 8.14 -18.93 -16.44
N ILE A 174 6.85 -18.56 -16.54
CA ILE A 174 5.86 -19.25 -17.38
C ILE A 174 5.88 -18.69 -18.81
N ASN A 175 6.27 -17.43 -18.95
CA ASN A 175 6.34 -16.80 -20.26
C ASN A 175 7.60 -17.27 -20.98
N GLU A 176 7.48 -17.91 -22.14
CA GLU A 176 8.65 -18.27 -22.97
C GLU A 176 8.94 -17.21 -24.05
N GLY A 177 8.06 -16.21 -24.21
CA GLY A 177 8.11 -15.25 -25.32
C GLY A 177 7.74 -15.88 -26.67
N ASN A 178 7.72 -15.08 -27.72
CA ASN A 178 7.73 -15.62 -29.09
C ASN A 178 9.13 -16.17 -29.42
N SER A 179 9.22 -17.20 -30.27
CA SER A 179 10.47 -17.90 -30.62
C SER A 179 11.59 -16.99 -31.14
N ASP A 180 11.23 -15.81 -31.63
CA ASP A 180 12.15 -14.85 -32.25
C ASP A 180 12.62 -13.76 -31.26
N ALA A 181 12.01 -13.67 -30.07
CA ALA A 181 12.35 -12.68 -29.06
C ALA A 181 13.58 -13.12 -28.24
N GLN A 182 14.53 -12.21 -28.05
CA GLN A 182 15.66 -12.43 -27.15
C GLN A 182 15.26 -12.15 -25.70
N VAL A 183 15.77 -12.98 -24.79
CA VAL A 183 15.52 -12.85 -23.36
C VAL A 183 16.68 -12.09 -22.73
N ILE A 184 16.39 -10.95 -22.12
CA ILE A 184 17.37 -10.15 -21.36
C ILE A 184 17.01 -10.21 -19.87
N PRO A 185 17.81 -10.93 -19.05
CA PRO A 185 17.61 -10.96 -17.61
C PRO A 185 18.20 -9.71 -16.95
N VAL A 186 17.36 -8.97 -16.23
CA VAL A 186 17.74 -7.90 -15.31
C VAL A 186 17.55 -8.44 -13.90
N GLY A 187 18.63 -8.97 -13.34
CA GLY A 187 18.61 -9.62 -12.03
C GLY A 187 18.35 -8.66 -10.87
N PRO A 188 18.09 -9.21 -9.66
CA PRO A 188 17.75 -8.41 -8.47
C PRO A 188 18.86 -7.47 -8.01
N LEU A 189 20.12 -7.72 -8.36
CA LEU A 189 21.28 -6.90 -8.02
C LEU A 189 21.79 -6.08 -9.22
N HIS A 190 20.97 -5.87 -10.23
CA HIS A 190 21.36 -5.12 -11.41
C HIS A 190 21.68 -3.66 -11.06
N ILE A 191 22.72 -3.09 -11.68
CA ILE A 191 23.26 -1.76 -11.30
C ILE A 191 22.28 -0.61 -11.52
N THR A 192 21.27 -0.81 -12.37
CA THR A 192 20.23 0.18 -12.69
C THR A 192 18.97 0.01 -11.84
N SER A 193 18.93 -0.99 -10.95
CA SER A 193 17.77 -1.28 -10.11
C SER A 193 17.96 -0.68 -8.73
N ASP A 194 17.17 0.34 -8.39
CA ASP A 194 17.15 0.95 -7.06
C ASP A 194 16.48 0.04 -6.00
N GLU A 195 15.57 -0.84 -6.44
CA GLU A 195 14.90 -1.84 -5.62
C GLU A 195 15.16 -3.26 -6.15
N LEU A 196 15.17 -4.25 -5.25
CA LEU A 196 15.43 -5.64 -5.61
C LEU A 196 14.22 -6.23 -6.36
N GLY A 197 14.40 -6.48 -7.65
CA GLY A 197 13.44 -7.16 -8.51
C GLY A 197 14.15 -7.89 -9.63
N HIS A 198 13.72 -9.11 -9.94
CA HIS A 198 14.20 -9.86 -11.07
C HIS A 198 13.22 -9.68 -12.22
N PHE A 199 13.68 -9.12 -13.33
CA PHE A 199 12.88 -8.92 -14.54
C PHE A 199 13.49 -9.74 -15.68
N ARG A 200 12.65 -10.52 -16.34
CA ARG A 200 12.97 -11.23 -17.57
C ARG A 200 12.26 -10.49 -18.71
N LEU A 201 13.00 -9.65 -19.41
CA LEU A 201 12.48 -8.85 -20.51
C LEU A 201 12.57 -9.65 -21.81
N PHE A 202 11.47 -9.70 -22.56
CA PHE A 202 11.42 -10.27 -23.91
C PHE A 202 11.54 -9.12 -24.90
N VAL A 203 12.57 -9.18 -25.73
CA VAL A 203 12.96 -8.07 -26.61
C VAL A 203 13.01 -8.53 -28.06
N ASP A 204 12.30 -7.80 -28.91
CA ASP A 204 12.40 -7.90 -30.37
C ASP A 204 13.15 -6.66 -30.90
N GLY A 205 14.42 -6.85 -31.26
CA GLY A 205 15.33 -5.76 -31.59
C GLY A 205 15.56 -4.81 -30.41
N GLU A 206 14.92 -3.64 -30.44
CA GLU A 206 14.95 -2.63 -29.37
C GLU A 206 13.60 -2.50 -28.63
N GLN A 207 12.57 -3.24 -29.05
CA GLN A 207 11.24 -3.17 -28.46
C GLN A 207 11.05 -4.25 -27.40
N ILE A 208 10.68 -3.84 -26.19
CA ILE A 208 10.23 -4.75 -25.14
C ILE A 208 8.82 -5.21 -25.52
N VAL A 209 8.66 -6.47 -25.87
CA VAL A 209 7.36 -7.06 -26.26
C VAL A 209 6.61 -7.64 -25.08
N ASP A 210 7.34 -8.08 -24.05
CA ASP A 210 6.77 -8.66 -22.83
C ASP A 210 7.77 -8.62 -21.68
N ALA A 211 7.30 -8.86 -20.45
CA ALA A 211 8.14 -8.98 -19.26
C ALA A 211 7.54 -9.97 -18.24
N ASP A 212 8.33 -10.95 -17.80
CA ASP A 212 8.02 -11.75 -16.60
C ASP A 212 8.87 -11.23 -15.44
N TYR A 213 8.32 -11.22 -14.22
CA TYR A 213 9.00 -10.59 -13.08
C TYR A 213 8.79 -11.36 -11.78
N ARG A 214 9.81 -11.32 -10.92
CA ARG A 214 9.79 -11.78 -9.54
C ARG A 214 10.19 -10.61 -8.65
N LEU A 215 9.30 -10.28 -7.71
CA LEU A 215 9.46 -9.16 -6.78
C LEU A 215 9.52 -9.70 -5.33
N PHE A 216 9.28 -8.84 -4.34
CA PHE A 216 9.16 -9.17 -2.91
C PHE A 216 10.44 -9.69 -2.23
N TYR A 217 11.62 -9.51 -2.84
CA TYR A 217 12.92 -9.79 -2.23
C TYR A 217 13.20 -9.01 -0.92
N VAL A 218 12.46 -7.91 -0.69
CA VAL A 218 12.57 -7.04 0.50
C VAL A 218 11.36 -7.19 1.43
N HIS A 219 10.61 -8.30 1.35
CA HIS A 219 9.53 -8.54 2.30
C HIS A 219 10.10 -8.71 3.72
N ARG A 220 9.60 -7.89 4.67
CA ARG A 220 10.14 -7.77 6.04
C ARG A 220 9.23 -8.34 7.12
N GLY A 221 8.07 -8.90 6.78
CA GLY A 221 7.10 -9.41 7.76
C GLY A 221 6.59 -8.36 8.75
N MET A 222 6.45 -7.10 8.30
CA MET A 222 6.10 -5.96 9.17
C MET A 222 4.74 -6.13 9.84
N GLU A 223 3.77 -6.70 9.15
CA GLU A 223 2.43 -6.96 9.70
C GLU A 223 2.48 -7.96 10.86
N LYS A 224 3.20 -9.08 10.69
CA LYS A 224 3.37 -10.06 11.77
C LYS A 224 4.08 -9.47 12.98
N LEU A 225 5.07 -8.61 12.76
CA LEU A 225 5.75 -7.90 13.83
C LEU A 225 4.80 -6.96 14.59
N ALA A 226 3.93 -6.25 13.85
CA ALA A 226 2.93 -5.35 14.42
C ALA A 226 1.90 -6.12 15.29
N GLU A 227 1.46 -7.30 14.85
CA GLU A 227 0.49 -8.12 15.60
C GLU A 227 1.05 -8.74 16.88
N THR A 228 2.35 -9.07 16.92
CA THR A 228 2.91 -9.96 17.96
C THR A 228 3.72 -9.24 19.03
N ARG A 229 4.49 -8.19 18.65
CA ARG A 229 5.50 -7.59 19.53
C ARG A 229 5.23 -6.13 19.88
N MET A 230 4.34 -5.47 19.15
CA MET A 230 4.15 -4.02 19.26
C MET A 230 2.78 -3.67 19.81
N GLY A 231 2.73 -2.70 20.71
CA GLY A 231 1.49 -2.00 21.04
C GLY A 231 1.07 -1.04 19.93
N TYR A 232 -0.19 -0.61 19.95
CA TYR A 232 -0.74 0.32 18.94
C TYR A 232 0.11 1.60 18.74
N ASN A 233 0.62 2.20 19.82
CA ASN A 233 1.48 3.38 19.72
C ASN A 233 2.89 3.07 19.18
N GLU A 234 3.36 1.82 19.27
CA GLU A 234 4.68 1.43 18.75
C GLU A 234 4.64 1.18 17.24
N VAL A 235 3.48 0.72 16.75
CA VAL A 235 3.25 0.49 15.31
C VAL A 235 3.37 1.80 14.51
N THR A 236 3.08 2.97 15.09
CA THR A 236 3.28 4.26 14.40
C THR A 236 4.74 4.52 14.00
N PHE A 237 5.70 3.96 14.74
CA PHE A 237 7.13 4.02 14.40
C PHE A 237 7.52 2.95 13.40
N LEU A 238 6.82 1.82 13.38
CA LEU A 238 7.02 0.77 12.37
C LEU A 238 6.49 1.23 11.01
N SER A 239 5.29 1.83 10.96
CA SER A 239 4.67 2.36 9.74
C SER A 239 5.54 3.41 9.06
N ASP A 240 6.26 4.22 9.83
CA ASP A 240 7.25 5.19 9.34
C ASP A 240 8.38 4.56 8.50
N ARG A 241 8.55 3.25 8.58
CA ARG A 241 9.61 2.48 7.91
C ARG A 241 9.08 1.60 6.77
N VAL A 242 7.78 1.69 6.45
CA VAL A 242 7.18 0.95 5.33
C VAL A 242 7.83 1.41 4.02
N CYS A 243 7.85 2.72 3.78
CA CYS A 243 8.57 3.33 2.68
C CYS A 243 9.73 4.19 3.19
N GLY A 244 10.89 4.11 2.54
CA GLY A 244 12.06 4.96 2.85
C GLY A 244 11.87 6.45 2.51
N ILE A 245 10.85 6.77 1.71
CA ILE A 245 10.60 8.13 1.21
C ILE A 245 9.35 8.74 1.84
N CYS A 246 8.21 8.05 1.83
CA CYS A 246 6.92 8.56 2.33
C CYS A 246 6.48 7.98 3.69
N GLY A 247 7.44 7.77 4.60
CA GLY A 247 7.19 7.17 5.92
C GLY A 247 6.12 7.89 6.76
N PHE A 248 6.12 9.24 6.76
CA PHE A 248 5.16 10.01 7.54
C PHE A 248 3.73 9.82 7.04
N ALA A 249 3.51 9.72 5.72
CA ALA A 249 2.23 9.39 5.14
C ALA A 249 1.69 8.05 5.65
N HIS A 250 2.53 7.01 5.71
CA HIS A 250 2.14 5.71 6.27
C HIS A 250 1.80 5.79 7.75
N SER A 251 2.56 6.54 8.54
CA SER A 251 2.29 6.73 9.97
C SER A 251 1.00 7.51 10.23
N VAL A 252 0.73 8.57 9.45
CA VAL A 252 -0.54 9.30 9.52
C VAL A 252 -1.71 8.40 9.12
N ALA A 253 -1.57 7.61 8.04
CA ALA A 253 -2.60 6.68 7.60
C ALA A 253 -2.93 5.66 8.71
N TYR A 254 -1.91 5.05 9.32
CA TYR A 254 -2.11 4.13 10.43
C TYR A 254 -2.80 4.81 11.63
N THR A 255 -2.32 5.98 12.07
CA THR A 255 -2.95 6.67 13.22
C THR A 255 -4.38 7.08 12.92
N ASN A 256 -4.68 7.59 11.73
CA ASN A 256 -6.03 7.97 11.35
C ASN A 256 -6.96 6.75 11.32
N SER A 257 -6.50 5.60 10.84
CA SER A 257 -7.28 4.36 10.85
C SER A 257 -7.65 3.94 12.28
N VAL A 258 -6.71 4.01 13.23
CA VAL A 258 -6.97 3.66 14.63
C VAL A 258 -7.86 4.71 15.32
N GLU A 259 -7.62 6.00 15.07
CA GLU A 259 -8.42 7.10 15.61
C GLU A 259 -9.87 7.02 15.13
N ASN A 260 -10.09 6.76 13.84
CA ASN A 260 -11.42 6.56 13.27
C ASN A 260 -12.12 5.33 13.87
N ALA A 261 -11.41 4.21 13.99
CA ALA A 261 -11.97 2.99 14.57
C ALA A 261 -12.39 3.15 16.04
N LEU A 262 -11.70 4.02 16.79
CA LEU A 262 -12.00 4.30 18.20
C LEU A 262 -12.89 5.54 18.40
N GLY A 263 -13.26 6.25 17.33
CA GLY A 263 -14.02 7.51 17.43
C GLY A 263 -13.28 8.63 18.17
N ILE A 264 -11.94 8.65 18.10
CA ILE A 264 -11.11 9.65 18.77
C ILE A 264 -11.06 10.93 17.93
N GLU A 265 -11.55 12.04 18.49
CA GLU A 265 -11.41 13.36 17.88
C GLU A 265 -10.02 13.96 18.16
N VAL A 266 -9.23 14.15 17.11
CA VAL A 266 -7.88 14.71 17.19
C VAL A 266 -7.95 16.24 17.24
N PRO A 267 -7.17 16.93 18.11
CA PRO A 267 -7.15 18.39 18.14
C PRO A 267 -6.76 19.01 16.79
N GLN A 268 -7.44 20.10 16.41
CA GLN A 268 -7.18 20.80 15.15
C GLN A 268 -5.70 21.19 14.95
N ARG A 269 -5.02 21.56 16.03
CA ARG A 269 -3.57 21.87 16.02
C ARG A 269 -2.73 20.68 15.59
N ALA A 270 -3.06 19.47 16.06
CA ALA A 270 -2.36 18.25 15.68
C ALA A 270 -2.60 17.92 14.20
N HIS A 271 -3.83 18.06 13.71
CA HIS A 271 -4.11 17.93 12.27
C HIS A 271 -3.28 18.89 11.42
N THR A 272 -3.19 20.16 11.81
CA THR A 272 -2.38 21.16 11.09
C THR A 272 -0.90 20.79 11.07
N ILE A 273 -0.36 20.29 12.19
CA ILE A 273 1.05 19.86 12.26
C ILE A 273 1.28 18.64 11.36
N ARG A 274 0.38 17.64 11.37
CA ARG A 274 0.43 16.50 10.46
C ARG A 274 0.41 16.97 8.99
N SER A 275 -0.50 17.88 8.62
CA SER A 275 -0.54 18.43 7.25
C SER A 275 0.76 19.12 6.85
N ILE A 276 1.37 19.93 7.72
CA ILE A 276 2.65 20.60 7.43
C ILE A 276 3.74 19.58 7.13
N LEU A 277 3.84 18.52 7.93
CA LEU A 277 4.90 17.51 7.76
C LEU A 277 4.64 16.58 6.57
N LEU A 278 3.39 16.26 6.26
CA LEU A 278 3.03 15.58 5.02
C LEU A 278 3.51 16.38 3.81
N GLU A 279 3.37 17.71 3.83
CA GLU A 279 3.84 18.55 2.73
C GLU A 279 5.38 18.70 2.71
N VAL A 280 6.06 18.71 3.85
CA VAL A 280 7.53 18.64 3.91
C VAL A 280 8.04 17.31 3.33
N GLU A 281 7.37 16.20 3.63
CA GLU A 281 7.68 14.89 3.06
C GLU A 281 7.37 14.83 1.55
N ARG A 282 6.25 15.40 1.12
CA ARG A 282 5.87 15.51 -0.30
C ARG A 282 6.94 16.25 -1.09
N LEU A 283 7.39 17.41 -0.61
CA LEU A 283 8.47 18.20 -1.24
C LEU A 283 9.74 17.37 -1.35
N HIS A 284 10.12 16.68 -0.28
CA HIS A 284 11.25 15.77 -0.28
C HIS A 284 11.11 14.63 -1.32
N SER A 285 9.93 14.02 -1.41
CA SER A 285 9.64 12.89 -2.31
C SER A 285 9.69 13.30 -3.78
N HIS A 286 9.06 14.42 -4.14
CA HIS A 286 9.04 14.86 -5.54
C HIS A 286 10.40 15.39 -6.01
N LEU A 287 11.16 16.07 -5.14
CA LEU A 287 12.51 16.51 -5.50
C LEU A 287 13.47 15.34 -5.71
N LEU A 288 13.31 14.25 -4.95
CA LEU A 288 14.03 13.01 -5.21
C LEU A 288 13.69 12.48 -6.60
N ASN A 289 12.39 12.37 -6.92
CA ASN A 289 11.94 11.84 -8.20
C ASN A 289 12.42 12.69 -9.40
N LEU A 290 12.38 14.03 -9.28
CA LEU A 290 12.93 14.92 -10.30
C LEU A 290 14.44 14.73 -10.49
N GLY A 291 15.18 14.59 -9.40
CA GLY A 291 16.61 14.28 -9.45
C GLY A 291 16.89 12.96 -10.15
N LEU A 292 16.21 11.88 -9.76
CA LEU A 292 16.36 10.55 -10.38
C LEU A 292 15.97 10.57 -11.86
N SER A 293 14.91 11.28 -12.23
CA SER A 293 14.51 11.48 -13.63
C SER A 293 15.65 12.10 -14.44
N CYS A 294 16.35 13.11 -13.90
CA CYS A 294 17.53 13.70 -14.54
C CYS A 294 18.68 12.69 -14.69
N HIS A 295 18.94 11.89 -13.66
CA HIS A 295 19.99 10.88 -13.69
C HIS A 295 19.74 9.82 -14.77
N PHE A 296 18.51 9.31 -14.88
CA PHE A 296 18.17 8.26 -15.86
C PHE A 296 18.23 8.74 -17.32
N VAL A 297 18.05 10.03 -17.59
CA VAL A 297 18.26 10.61 -18.94
C VAL A 297 19.72 11.02 -19.18
N GLY A 298 20.63 10.81 -18.23
CA GLY A 298 22.05 11.15 -18.32
C GLY A 298 22.41 12.60 -17.94
N PHE A 299 21.48 13.35 -17.34
CA PHE A 299 21.71 14.72 -16.89
C PHE A 299 22.09 14.79 -15.40
N ASP A 300 23.30 14.32 -15.08
CA ASP A 300 23.78 14.22 -13.69
C ASP A 300 23.91 15.58 -12.98
N THR A 301 24.16 16.67 -13.72
CA THR A 301 24.19 18.01 -13.12
C THR A 301 22.81 18.39 -12.56
N GLY A 302 21.74 18.04 -13.28
CA GLY A 302 20.36 18.20 -12.80
C GLY A 302 20.12 17.40 -11.53
N PHE A 303 20.51 16.12 -11.52
CA PHE A 303 20.43 15.27 -10.32
C PHE A 303 21.08 15.93 -9.10
N MET A 304 22.33 16.40 -9.24
CA MET A 304 23.06 17.04 -8.13
C MET A 304 22.38 18.33 -7.65
N GLN A 305 21.81 19.13 -8.56
CA GLN A 305 21.11 20.36 -8.19
C GLN A 305 19.79 20.08 -7.47
N PHE A 306 18.97 19.13 -7.94
CA PHE A 306 17.75 18.74 -7.23
C PHE A 306 18.05 18.16 -5.85
N PHE A 307 19.13 17.38 -5.71
CA PHE A 307 19.55 16.87 -4.40
C PHE A 307 20.05 17.98 -3.46
N ARG A 308 20.77 18.98 -3.97
CA ARG A 308 21.13 20.19 -3.21
C ARG A 308 19.90 20.91 -2.68
N VAL A 309 18.86 21.05 -3.49
CA VAL A 309 17.62 21.74 -3.09
C VAL A 309 16.80 20.88 -2.13
N ARG A 310 16.74 19.57 -2.36
CA ARG A 310 16.09 18.58 -1.49
C ARG A 310 16.63 18.62 -0.06
N GLU A 311 17.90 18.95 0.11
CA GLU A 311 18.54 19.12 1.41
C GLU A 311 17.79 20.10 2.30
N LYS A 312 17.29 21.22 1.75
CA LYS A 312 16.49 22.21 2.48
C LYS A 312 15.23 21.58 3.08
N SER A 313 14.59 20.65 2.37
CA SER A 313 13.42 19.91 2.88
C SER A 313 13.78 18.98 4.03
N MET A 314 14.96 18.35 3.98
CA MET A 314 15.45 17.52 5.09
C MET A 314 15.85 18.36 6.30
N THR A 315 16.43 19.55 6.09
CA THR A 315 16.69 20.53 7.16
C THR A 315 15.39 20.99 7.82
N MET A 316 14.32 21.21 7.05
CA MET A 316 13.01 21.53 7.62
C MET A 316 12.47 20.39 8.48
N ALA A 317 12.60 19.14 8.03
CA ALA A 317 12.22 17.99 8.85
C ALA A 317 13.03 17.96 10.16
N GLU A 318 14.35 18.04 10.07
CA GLU A 318 15.23 18.06 11.24
C GLU A 318 14.88 19.17 12.24
N LEU A 319 14.62 20.38 11.74
CA LEU A 319 14.23 21.51 12.57
C LEU A 319 12.92 21.25 13.33
N LEU A 320 11.93 20.65 12.66
CA LEU A 320 10.59 20.46 13.21
C LEU A 320 10.51 19.28 14.19
N ILE A 321 11.25 18.20 13.93
CA ILE A 321 11.09 16.94 14.66
C ILE A 321 12.39 16.38 15.27
N GLY A 322 13.55 16.88 14.84
CA GLY A 322 14.87 16.41 15.29
C GLY A 322 15.45 15.25 14.48
N SER A 323 14.76 14.78 13.43
CA SER A 323 15.28 13.80 12.49
C SER A 323 15.02 14.23 11.04
N ARG A 324 15.89 13.81 10.12
CA ARG A 324 15.78 14.11 8.69
C ARG A 324 14.90 13.11 7.93
N LYS A 325 14.79 11.90 8.48
CA LYS A 325 13.97 10.77 8.04
C LYS A 325 13.58 9.95 9.26
N THR A 326 12.53 9.14 9.12
CA THR A 326 11.85 8.42 10.22
C THR A 326 11.41 9.41 11.31
N TYR A 327 10.18 9.89 11.19
CA TYR A 327 9.74 11.13 11.82
C TYR A 327 9.34 10.94 13.28
N GLY A 328 8.71 9.81 13.62
CA GLY A 328 8.39 9.42 15.00
C GLY A 328 7.55 10.44 15.76
N LEU A 329 6.73 11.23 15.05
CA LEU A 329 5.94 12.31 15.62
C LEU A 329 4.50 11.89 15.95
N ASN A 330 3.89 11.03 15.13
CA ASN A 330 2.49 10.68 15.29
C ASN A 330 2.27 9.80 16.52
N LEU A 331 1.24 10.16 17.28
CA LEU A 331 0.66 9.35 18.34
C LEU A 331 -0.84 9.22 18.05
N ILE A 332 -1.45 8.14 18.52
CA ILE A 332 -2.90 8.01 18.45
C ILE A 332 -3.51 9.10 19.35
N GLY A 333 -4.37 9.94 18.77
CA GLY A 333 -4.97 11.11 19.41
C GLY A 333 -4.23 12.44 19.16
N GLY A 334 -3.10 12.45 18.45
CA GLY A 334 -2.41 13.70 18.11
C GLY A 334 -0.96 13.58 17.67
N VAL A 335 -0.10 14.45 18.22
CA VAL A 335 1.32 14.56 17.88
C VAL A 335 2.18 14.68 19.13
N ARG A 336 3.40 14.14 19.10
CA ARG A 336 4.33 14.11 20.23
C ARG A 336 4.95 15.47 20.55
N ARG A 337 5.11 16.33 19.54
CA ARG A 337 5.80 17.62 19.64
C ARG A 337 5.04 18.70 18.90
N ASP A 338 5.13 19.91 19.42
CA ASP A 338 4.54 21.10 18.83
C ASP A 338 5.59 21.93 18.06
N ILE A 339 5.14 22.78 17.14
CA ILE A 339 6.00 23.68 16.35
C ILE A 339 6.13 25.02 17.09
N LEU A 340 7.34 25.32 17.54
CA LEU A 340 7.70 26.57 18.20
C LEU A 340 7.76 27.74 17.21
N LYS A 341 7.63 28.97 17.72
CA LYS A 341 7.64 30.19 16.91
C LYS A 341 8.91 30.34 16.08
N GLU A 342 10.07 30.06 16.67
CA GLU A 342 11.37 30.16 15.98
C GLU A 342 11.48 29.14 14.84
N GLN A 343 11.10 27.89 15.11
CA GLN A 343 11.05 26.82 14.10
C GLN A 343 10.15 27.23 12.93
N ARG A 344 8.95 27.73 13.21
CA ARG A 344 8.02 28.23 12.19
C ARG A 344 8.66 29.31 11.30
N LEU A 345 9.32 30.31 11.90
CA LEU A 345 9.93 31.41 11.15
C LEU A 345 11.04 30.90 10.22
N GLN A 346 11.87 29.97 10.71
CA GLN A 346 12.93 29.35 9.92
C GLN A 346 12.37 28.45 8.80
N THR A 347 11.34 27.64 9.08
CA THR A 347 10.65 26.84 8.05
C THR A 347 10.12 27.72 6.93
N LEU A 348 9.46 28.84 7.25
CA LEU A 348 8.94 29.77 6.23
C LEU A 348 10.05 30.38 5.36
N LYS A 349 11.21 30.67 5.94
CA LYS A 349 12.38 31.13 5.19
C LYS A 349 12.86 30.05 4.22
N LEU A 350 13.07 28.82 4.71
CA LEU A 350 13.53 27.69 3.90
C LEU A 350 12.56 27.36 2.76
N VAL A 351 11.24 27.41 2.99
CA VAL A 351 10.24 27.19 1.93
C VAL A 351 10.36 28.22 0.82
N ARG A 352 10.60 29.50 1.14
CA ARG A 352 10.75 30.56 0.13
C ARG A 352 12.02 30.37 -0.70
N GLU A 353 13.14 30.07 -0.03
CA GLU A 353 14.40 29.78 -0.70
C GLU A 353 14.29 28.53 -1.58
N MET A 354 13.65 27.48 -1.09
CA MET A 354 13.45 26.26 -1.87
C MET A 354 12.55 26.53 -3.08
N ARG A 355 11.46 27.30 -2.93
CA ARG A 355 10.60 27.65 -4.05
C ARG A 355 11.37 28.37 -5.17
N ALA A 356 12.20 29.34 -4.81
CA ALA A 356 13.01 30.07 -5.79
C ALA A 356 13.95 29.12 -6.54
N ASP A 357 14.75 28.33 -5.82
CA ASP A 357 15.68 27.37 -6.42
C ASP A 357 14.95 26.33 -7.30
N VAL A 358 13.82 25.77 -6.86
CA VAL A 358 13.07 24.79 -7.65
C VAL A 358 12.51 25.42 -8.92
N SER A 359 11.99 26.65 -8.85
CA SER A 359 11.40 27.31 -10.01
C SER A 359 12.45 27.54 -11.09
N GLU A 360 13.63 28.02 -10.70
CA GLU A 360 14.77 28.20 -11.61
C GLU A 360 15.23 26.87 -12.23
N LEU A 361 15.38 25.81 -11.43
CA LEU A 361 15.79 24.50 -11.95
C LEU A 361 14.75 23.88 -12.89
N VAL A 362 13.46 24.05 -12.60
CA VAL A 362 12.38 23.55 -13.46
C VAL A 362 12.34 24.33 -14.77
N GLU A 363 12.51 25.65 -14.74
CA GLU A 363 12.63 26.46 -15.97
C GLU A 363 13.82 26.00 -16.83
N MET A 364 14.96 25.69 -16.22
CA MET A 364 16.13 25.14 -16.92
C MET A 364 15.87 23.74 -17.52
N LEU A 365 15.08 22.90 -16.86
CA LEU A 365 14.75 21.57 -17.37
C LEU A 365 13.74 21.60 -18.53
N LEU A 366 12.86 22.60 -18.55
CA LEU A 366 11.79 22.72 -19.55
C LEU A 366 12.18 23.56 -20.77
N ALA A 367 13.28 24.31 -20.69
CA ALA A 367 13.88 25.05 -21.79
C ALA A 367 14.66 24.12 -22.72
#